data_AF-S4XWL6-F1
#
_entry.id   AF-S4XWL6-F1
#
_cell.length_a   1.000
_cell.length_b   1.000
_cell.length_c   1.000
_cell.angle_alpha   90.00
_cell.angle_beta   90.00
_cell.angle_gamma   90.00
#
_symmetry.space_group_name_H-M   'P 1'
#
loop_
_entity.id
_entity.type
_entity.pdbx_description
1 polymer ?
#
loop_
_entity_poly.entity_id
_entity_poly.type
_entity_poly.pdbx_seq_one_letter_code
_entity_poly.pdbx_strand_id
1 'polypeptide(L)'
;MTWRSWSALELSAAFAVGGSVLAIAVPAFFRNLSASKLSEPIEGLDRLVTSAVAYAESRPQEISFPPSAPLTPAQVPRGVRAVDPPESWEHLTWRSLDFRVEGPHAFAFQFTSELDASKAMRFIATAHGDLDGDGALSTFEVRGERIPGESARVLPGMFVDREVE
;
A
#
# COMPACT_ATOMS: atom_id res chain seq x y z
N MET A 1 38.52 -1.12 -38.28
CA MET A 1 38.02 -0.74 -36.94
C MET A 1 39.18 -0.08 -36.20
N THR A 2 39.30 1.25 -36.28
CA THR A 2 40.41 1.98 -35.65
C THR A 2 40.11 2.16 -34.18
N TRP A 3 40.85 1.45 -33.32
CA TRP A 3 40.77 1.63 -31.86
C TRP A 3 41.40 2.97 -31.52
N ARG A 4 40.58 3.95 -31.11
CA ARG A 4 41.08 5.24 -30.63
C ARG A 4 41.81 4.99 -29.31
N SER A 5 43.10 5.30 -29.23
CA SER A 5 43.87 5.25 -27.98
C SER A 5 43.52 6.48 -27.14
N TRP A 6 42.85 6.28 -26.01
CA TRP A 6 42.47 7.36 -25.10
C TRP A 6 43.67 7.79 -24.26
N SER A 7 43.84 9.10 -24.08
CA SER A 7 44.85 9.63 -23.16
C SER A 7 44.38 9.53 -21.70
N ALA A 8 45.33 9.48 -20.75
CA ALA A 8 45.01 9.44 -19.33
C ALA A 8 44.15 10.63 -18.86
N LEU A 9 44.34 11.80 -19.48
CA LEU A 9 43.57 13.02 -19.19
C LEU A 9 42.12 12.93 -19.69
N GLU A 10 41.90 12.36 -20.88
CA GLU A 10 40.54 12.15 -21.40
C GLU A 10 39.76 11.13 -20.57
N LEU A 11 40.44 10.07 -20.10
CA LEU A 11 39.84 9.09 -19.20
C LEU A 11 39.47 9.72 -17.85
N SER A 12 40.38 10.51 -17.25
CA SER A 12 40.08 11.14 -15.95
C SER A 12 38.93 12.14 -16.04
N ALA A 13 38.84 12.92 -17.13
CA ALA A 13 37.72 13.81 -17.37
C ALA A 13 36.40 13.04 -17.54
N ALA A 14 36.41 11.93 -18.30
CA ALA A 14 35.23 11.08 -18.49
C ALA A 14 34.77 10.44 -17.16
N PHE A 15 35.70 9.94 -16.35
CA PHE A 15 35.39 9.38 -15.02
C PHE A 15 34.87 10.44 -14.05
N ALA A 16 35.45 11.65 -14.05
CA ALA A 16 34.99 12.73 -13.18
C ALA A 16 33.55 13.13 -13.51
N VAL A 17 33.25 13.37 -14.78
CA VAL A 17 31.89 13.73 -15.23
C VAL A 17 30.92 12.57 -14.99
N GLY A 18 31.30 11.35 -15.39
CA GLY A 18 30.47 10.16 -15.20
C GLY A 18 30.19 9.87 -13.72
N GLY A 19 31.21 9.99 -12.86
CA GLY A 19 31.10 9.80 -11.42
C GLY A 19 30.19 10.83 -10.76
N SER A 20 30.31 12.11 -11.12
CA SER A 20 29.42 13.16 -10.60
C SER A 20 27.97 12.95 -11.00
N VAL A 21 27.71 12.54 -12.25
CA VAL A 21 26.33 12.24 -12.71
C VAL A 21 25.78 11.01 -11.97
N LEU A 22 26.56 9.93 -11.87
CA LEU A 22 26.14 8.71 -11.18
C LEU A 22 25.87 8.95 -9.69
N ALA A 23 26.69 9.76 -9.02
CA ALA A 23 26.53 10.10 -7.62
C ALA A 23 25.18 10.79 -7.32
N ILE A 24 24.61 11.50 -8.29
CA ILE A 24 23.29 12.15 -8.17
C ILE A 24 22.17 11.22 -8.67
N ALA A 25 22.41 10.52 -9.78
CA ALA A 25 21.40 9.72 -10.46
C ALA A 25 21.02 8.46 -9.66
N VAL A 26 21.99 7.75 -9.07
CA VAL A 26 21.73 6.49 -8.36
C VAL A 26 20.83 6.69 -7.13
N PRO A 27 21.11 7.63 -6.19
CA PRO A 27 20.22 7.86 -5.06
C PRO A 27 18.81 8.32 -5.46
N ALA A 28 18.72 9.17 -6.50
CA ALA A 28 17.43 9.64 -7.00
C ALA A 28 16.58 8.50 -7.61
N PHE A 29 17.22 7.58 -8.33
CA PHE A 29 16.56 6.40 -8.90
C PHE A 29 16.02 5.48 -7.79
N PHE A 30 16.82 5.16 -6.77
CA PHE A 30 16.34 4.36 -5.63
C PHE A 30 15.18 5.04 -4.90
N ARG A 31 15.26 6.35 -4.66
CA ARG A 31 14.15 7.09 -4.03
C ARG A 31 12.86 7.02 -4.84
N ASN A 32 12.95 7.11 -6.17
CA ASN A 32 11.78 6.99 -7.05
C ASN A 32 11.21 5.56 -7.05
N LEU A 33 12.06 4.52 -6.99
CA LEU A 33 11.61 3.14 -6.86
C LEU A 33 10.92 2.88 -5.51
N SER A 34 11.49 3.37 -4.40
CA SER A 34 10.86 3.27 -3.08
C SER A 34 9.54 4.04 -3.02
N ALA A 35 9.45 5.22 -3.63
CA ALA A 35 8.19 5.95 -3.76
C ALA A 35 7.14 5.18 -4.58
N SER A 36 7.56 4.50 -5.65
CA SER A 36 6.67 3.66 -6.48
C SER A 36 6.20 2.41 -5.75
N LYS A 37 7.02 1.83 -4.87
CA LYS A 37 6.66 0.68 -4.03
C LYS A 37 5.56 1.03 -3.01
N LEU A 38 5.49 2.30 -2.59
CA LEU A 38 4.52 2.80 -1.61
C LEU A 38 3.18 3.24 -2.21
N SER A 39 3.11 3.48 -3.52
CA SER A 39 1.88 3.98 -4.15
C SER A 39 0.73 2.97 -4.01
N GLU A 40 1.01 1.68 -4.20
CA GLU A 40 -0.01 0.63 -4.16
C GLU A 40 -0.73 0.51 -2.78
N PRO A 41 -0.04 0.37 -1.64
CA PRO A 41 -0.71 0.29 -0.34
C PRO A 41 -1.39 1.61 0.03
N ILE A 42 -0.78 2.77 -0.28
CA ILE A 42 -1.35 4.07 0.05
C ILE A 42 -2.64 4.32 -0.74
N GLU A 43 -2.62 4.16 -2.06
CA GLU A 43 -3.80 4.34 -2.91
C GLU A 43 -4.87 3.28 -2.64
N GLY A 44 -4.46 2.04 -2.34
CA GLY A 44 -5.37 0.97 -1.94
C GLY A 44 -6.10 1.31 -0.65
N LEU A 45 -5.37 1.70 0.40
CA LEU A 45 -5.95 2.07 1.69
C LEU A 45 -6.81 3.33 1.59
N ASP A 46 -6.37 4.35 0.85
CA ASP A 46 -7.14 5.58 0.65
C ASP A 46 -8.52 5.31 0.01
N ARG A 47 -8.55 4.51 -1.06
CA ARG A 47 -9.81 4.06 -1.67
C ARG A 47 -10.68 3.30 -0.68
N LEU A 48 -10.08 2.39 0.07
CA LEU A 48 -10.79 1.52 1.00
C LEU A 48 -11.42 2.30 2.15
N VAL A 49 -10.69 3.24 2.76
CA VAL A 49 -11.22 4.07 3.86
C VAL A 49 -12.22 5.11 3.38
N THR A 50 -12.01 5.68 2.19
CA THR A 50 -12.98 6.59 1.56
C THR A 50 -14.32 5.87 1.33
N SER A 51 -14.28 4.67 0.77
CA SER A 51 -15.47 3.83 0.61
C SER A 51 -16.08 3.42 1.95
N ALA A 52 -15.29 3.16 2.99
CA ALA A 52 -15.80 2.79 4.30
C ALA A 52 -16.57 3.94 4.98
N VAL A 53 -16.05 5.17 4.88
CA VAL A 53 -16.76 6.36 5.37
C VAL A 53 -18.03 6.59 4.56
N ALA A 54 -17.96 6.53 3.22
CA ALA A 54 -19.14 6.68 2.37
C ALA A 54 -20.22 5.61 2.65
N TYR A 55 -19.80 4.37 2.90
CA TYR A 55 -20.68 3.27 3.28
C TYR A 55 -21.43 3.59 4.59
N ALA A 56 -20.74 4.15 5.59
CA ALA A 56 -21.32 4.45 6.89
C ALA A 56 -22.41 5.53 6.88
N GLU A 57 -22.32 6.51 5.98
CA GLU A 57 -23.27 7.64 5.91
C GLU A 57 -24.73 7.18 5.73
N SER A 58 -24.95 6.05 5.04
CA SER A 58 -26.28 5.49 4.78
C SER A 58 -26.72 4.39 5.75
N ARG A 59 -25.91 4.09 6.77
CA ARG A 59 -26.08 2.91 7.63
C ARG A 59 -26.38 3.29 9.09
N PRO A 60 -27.14 2.44 9.82
CA PRO A 60 -27.29 2.56 11.27
C PRO A 60 -25.96 2.44 12.00
N GLN A 61 -25.91 2.98 13.23
CA GLN A 61 -24.70 3.03 14.07
C GLN A 61 -24.05 1.65 14.25
N GLU A 62 -24.84 0.63 14.55
CA GLU A 62 -24.39 -0.74 14.89
C GLU A 62 -23.80 -1.51 13.70
N ILE A 63 -24.09 -1.07 12.47
CA ILE A 63 -23.63 -1.70 11.22
C ILE A 63 -23.02 -0.64 10.28
N SER A 64 -22.39 0.37 10.87
CA SER A 64 -21.83 1.52 10.13
C SER A 64 -20.72 1.10 9.17
N PHE A 65 -20.01 0.01 9.45
CA PHE A 65 -19.02 -0.57 8.55
C PHE A 65 -19.43 -2.00 8.18
N PRO A 66 -19.03 -2.48 6.98
CA PRO A 66 -19.25 -3.87 6.60
C PRO A 66 -18.48 -4.81 7.56
N PRO A 67 -18.85 -6.10 7.63
CA PRO A 67 -18.14 -7.06 8.47
C PRO A 67 -16.66 -7.17 8.08
N SER A 68 -15.85 -7.70 8.99
CA SER A 68 -14.43 -7.95 8.73
C SER A 68 -14.23 -8.87 7.52
N ALA A 69 -13.26 -8.53 6.67
CA ALA A 69 -12.76 -9.37 5.60
C ALA A 69 -11.38 -9.92 5.95
N PRO A 70 -11.09 -11.19 5.62
CA PRO A 70 -9.77 -11.75 5.82
C PRO A 70 -8.75 -11.11 4.87
N LEU A 71 -7.47 -11.36 5.15
CA LEU A 71 -6.38 -10.99 4.27
C LEU A 71 -6.62 -11.53 2.86
N THR A 72 -6.64 -10.63 1.88
CA THR A 72 -6.95 -10.92 0.47
C THR A 72 -5.87 -10.30 -0.43
N PRO A 73 -5.16 -11.12 -1.23
CA PRO A 73 -5.18 -12.57 -1.21
C PRO A 73 -4.67 -13.13 0.13
N ALA A 74 -5.03 -14.37 0.46
CA ALA A 74 -4.63 -14.99 1.72
C ALA A 74 -3.11 -15.19 1.85
N GLN A 75 -2.39 -15.21 0.72
CA GLN A 75 -0.94 -15.24 0.67
C GLN A 75 -0.43 -13.92 0.09
N VAL A 76 0.38 -13.20 0.86
CA VAL A 76 1.04 -11.98 0.40
C VAL A 76 2.01 -12.33 -0.74
N PRO A 77 1.95 -11.65 -1.89
CA PRO A 77 2.95 -11.81 -2.95
C PRO A 77 4.37 -11.55 -2.42
N ARG A 78 5.33 -12.42 -2.77
CA ARG A 78 6.70 -12.39 -2.22
C ARG A 78 7.73 -12.04 -3.27
N GLY A 79 8.33 -10.87 -3.18
CA GLY A 79 9.35 -10.36 -4.10
C GLY A 79 8.87 -10.20 -5.56
N VAL A 80 7.59 -10.44 -5.82
CA VAL A 80 6.98 -10.45 -7.15
C VAL A 80 5.57 -9.89 -7.10
N ARG A 81 5.10 -9.36 -8.23
CA ARG A 81 3.69 -8.97 -8.37
C ARG A 81 2.88 -10.18 -8.83
N ALA A 82 1.76 -10.42 -8.17
CA ALA A 82 0.81 -11.49 -8.50
C ALA A 82 -0.45 -10.90 -9.15
N VAL A 83 -1.17 -11.73 -9.90
CA VAL A 83 -2.52 -11.41 -10.38
C VAL A 83 -3.47 -12.38 -9.70
N ASP A 84 -4.41 -11.83 -8.93
CA ASP A 84 -5.41 -12.62 -8.27
C ASP A 84 -6.49 -13.13 -9.24
N PRO A 85 -7.04 -14.34 -9.00
CA PRO A 85 -8.32 -14.74 -9.57
C PRO A 85 -9.42 -13.69 -9.26
N PRO A 86 -10.35 -13.40 -10.19
CA PRO A 86 -11.42 -12.43 -9.95
C PRO A 86 -12.25 -12.71 -8.69
N GLU A 87 -12.44 -13.99 -8.36
CA GLU A 87 -13.17 -14.46 -7.18
C GLU A 87 -12.51 -14.11 -5.84
N SER A 88 -11.21 -13.81 -5.81
CA SER A 88 -10.51 -13.41 -4.58
C SER A 88 -11.13 -12.18 -3.94
N TRP A 89 -11.68 -11.27 -4.75
CA TRP A 89 -12.23 -9.99 -4.32
C TRP A 89 -13.77 -10.00 -4.17
N GLU A 90 -14.40 -11.18 -4.17
CA GLU A 90 -15.87 -11.31 -4.10
C GLU A 90 -16.43 -11.34 -2.66
N HIS A 91 -15.58 -11.24 -1.63
CA HIS A 91 -16.03 -11.16 -0.24
C HIS A 91 -17.04 -10.00 -0.06
N LEU A 92 -18.05 -10.20 0.80
CA LEU A 92 -19.14 -9.24 1.01
C LEU A 92 -18.62 -7.83 1.31
N THR A 93 -17.58 -7.73 2.14
CA THR A 93 -16.92 -6.48 2.51
C THR A 93 -16.30 -5.78 1.31
N TRP A 94 -15.53 -6.50 0.49
CA TRP A 94 -14.90 -5.96 -0.72
C TRP A 94 -15.93 -5.41 -1.68
N ARG A 95 -17.01 -6.16 -1.90
CA ARG A 95 -18.14 -5.69 -2.71
C ARG A 95 -18.87 -4.50 -2.10
N SER A 96 -19.04 -4.48 -0.78
CA SER A 96 -19.73 -3.39 -0.07
C SER A 96 -18.94 -2.08 -0.11
N LEU A 97 -17.61 -2.18 -0.18
CA LEU A 97 -16.69 -1.04 -0.29
C LEU A 97 -16.28 -0.74 -1.73
N ASP A 98 -16.86 -1.46 -2.71
CA ASP A 98 -16.44 -1.43 -4.12
C ASP A 98 -14.92 -1.53 -4.30
N PHE A 99 -14.30 -2.36 -3.47
CA PHE A 99 -12.85 -2.55 -3.44
C PHE A 99 -12.46 -3.81 -4.20
N ARG A 100 -11.55 -3.64 -5.15
CA ARG A 100 -10.86 -4.72 -5.86
C ARG A 100 -9.50 -4.23 -6.31
N VAL A 101 -8.55 -5.15 -6.42
CA VAL A 101 -7.25 -4.89 -7.03
C VAL A 101 -7.27 -5.44 -8.44
N GLU A 102 -7.06 -4.56 -9.43
CA GLU A 102 -7.03 -4.94 -10.84
C GLU A 102 -5.60 -5.05 -11.34
N GLY A 103 -5.27 -6.18 -11.98
CA GLY A 103 -3.94 -6.41 -12.55
C GLY A 103 -2.89 -6.81 -11.50
N PRO A 104 -1.59 -6.76 -11.88
CA PRO A 104 -0.51 -7.21 -11.02
C PRO A 104 -0.32 -6.32 -9.78
N HIS A 105 -0.23 -6.93 -8.60
CA HIS A 105 -0.10 -6.25 -7.31
C HIS A 105 0.89 -6.98 -6.39
N ALA A 106 1.50 -6.27 -5.45
CA ALA A 106 2.48 -6.79 -4.48
C ALA A 106 1.92 -6.86 -3.05
N PHE A 107 0.77 -6.25 -2.80
CA PHE A 107 0.17 -6.16 -1.47
C PHE A 107 -1.10 -7.00 -1.36
N ALA A 108 -1.35 -7.50 -0.15
CA ALA A 108 -2.62 -8.05 0.27
C ALA A 108 -3.31 -7.10 1.25
N PHE A 109 -4.63 -7.04 1.18
CA PHE A 109 -5.46 -6.11 1.95
C PHE A 109 -6.36 -6.86 2.92
N GLN A 110 -6.58 -6.28 4.09
CA GLN A 110 -7.47 -6.80 5.12
C GLN A 110 -8.30 -5.65 5.69
N PHE A 111 -9.53 -5.96 6.10
CA PHE A 111 -10.43 -5.00 6.74
C PHE A 111 -11.01 -5.62 7.99
N THR A 112 -10.82 -4.98 9.12
CA THR A 112 -11.39 -5.42 10.41
C THR A 112 -12.35 -4.36 10.88
N SER A 113 -13.55 -4.77 11.28
CA SER A 113 -14.56 -3.88 11.84
C SER A 113 -15.07 -4.42 13.17
N GLU A 114 -15.24 -3.56 14.16
CA GLU A 114 -15.75 -3.96 15.47
C GLU A 114 -16.65 -2.90 16.09
N LEU A 115 -17.66 -3.35 16.84
CA LEU A 115 -18.49 -2.49 17.68
C LEU A 115 -17.98 -2.56 19.11
N ASP A 116 -17.53 -1.42 19.63
CA ASP A 116 -17.05 -1.29 21.01
C ASP A 116 -18.22 -1.24 22.01
N ALA A 117 -17.94 -1.51 23.28
CA ALA A 117 -18.89 -1.39 24.40
C ALA A 117 -19.48 0.02 24.52
N SER A 118 -18.77 1.04 24.03
CA SER A 118 -19.23 2.44 23.92
C SER A 118 -20.25 2.67 22.79
N LYS A 119 -20.60 1.62 22.03
CA LYS A 119 -21.36 1.68 20.76
C LYS A 119 -20.66 2.46 19.65
N ALA A 120 -19.38 2.81 19.82
CA ALA A 120 -18.57 3.31 18.72
C ALA A 120 -18.23 2.15 17.78
N MET A 121 -18.53 2.31 16.50
CA MET A 121 -18.07 1.36 15.48
C MET A 121 -16.67 1.79 15.05
N ARG A 122 -15.71 0.87 15.00
CA ARG A 122 -14.34 1.12 14.54
C ARG A 122 -14.00 0.22 13.39
N PHE A 123 -13.10 0.69 12.53
CA PHE A 123 -12.47 -0.16 11.54
C PHE A 123 -10.96 0.04 11.50
N ILE A 124 -10.29 -1.00 11.02
CA ILE A 124 -8.87 -1.03 10.74
C ILE A 124 -8.72 -1.60 9.33
N ALA A 125 -8.20 -0.78 8.42
CA ALA A 125 -7.80 -1.19 7.08
C ALA A 125 -6.29 -1.43 7.08
N THR A 126 -5.85 -2.63 6.71
CA THR A 126 -4.42 -2.96 6.62
C THR A 126 -4.03 -3.42 5.23
N ALA A 127 -2.80 -3.10 4.85
CA ALA A 127 -2.13 -3.61 3.67
C ALA A 127 -0.80 -4.23 4.06
N HIS A 128 -0.51 -5.43 3.57
CA HIS A 128 0.69 -6.20 3.85
C HIS A 128 1.43 -6.50 2.55
N GLY A 129 2.73 -6.26 2.51
CA GLY A 129 3.58 -6.56 1.35
C GLY A 129 4.91 -7.20 1.77
N ASP A 130 5.42 -8.09 0.93
CA ASP A 130 6.74 -8.72 1.06
C ASP A 130 7.53 -8.40 -0.22
N LEU A 131 8.16 -7.22 -0.27
CA LEU A 131 8.66 -6.64 -1.52
C LEU A 131 10.00 -7.20 -1.97
N ASP A 132 10.78 -7.78 -1.07
CA ASP A 132 12.07 -8.42 -1.35
C ASP A 132 12.00 -9.96 -1.27
N GLY A 133 10.91 -10.51 -0.73
CA GLY A 133 10.61 -11.94 -0.72
C GLY A 133 11.25 -12.70 0.43
N ASP A 134 11.72 -12.01 1.47
CA ASP A 134 12.40 -12.63 2.61
C ASP A 134 11.42 -13.20 3.67
N GLY A 135 10.13 -12.89 3.53
CA GLY A 135 9.05 -13.32 4.41
C GLY A 135 8.73 -12.37 5.57
N ALA A 136 9.46 -11.25 5.70
CA ALA A 136 9.08 -10.13 6.55
C ALA A 136 8.05 -9.26 5.81
N LEU A 137 7.02 -8.82 6.54
CA LEU A 137 5.94 -8.03 5.94
C LEU A 137 6.10 -6.54 6.29
N SER A 138 6.11 -5.68 5.27
CA SER A 138 5.77 -4.27 5.43
C SER A 138 4.27 -4.15 5.68
N THR A 139 3.88 -3.49 6.76
CA THR A 139 2.48 -3.33 7.15
C THR A 139 2.08 -1.88 7.17
N PHE A 140 1.01 -1.55 6.45
CA PHE A 140 0.38 -0.23 6.44
C PHE A 140 -0.99 -0.34 7.07
N GLU A 141 -1.34 0.59 7.93
CA GLU A 141 -2.60 0.58 8.65
C GLU A 141 -3.23 1.97 8.71
N VAL A 142 -4.51 2.03 8.39
CA VAL A 142 -5.36 3.21 8.59
C VAL A 142 -6.56 2.83 9.43
N ARG A 143 -6.87 3.66 10.42
CA ARG A 143 -7.99 3.46 11.34
C ARG A 143 -9.09 4.46 11.07
N GLY A 144 -10.31 4.07 11.37
CA GLY A 144 -11.44 5.00 11.40
C GLY A 144 -12.49 4.57 12.39
N GLU A 145 -13.41 5.48 12.66
CA GLU A 145 -14.46 5.25 13.63
C GLU A 145 -15.72 6.03 13.27
N ARG A 146 -16.82 5.59 13.88
CA ARG A 146 -18.05 6.36 13.99
C ARG A 146 -18.53 6.28 15.43
N ILE A 147 -18.58 7.43 16.08
CA ILE A 147 -19.11 7.58 17.44
C ILE A 147 -20.63 7.86 17.33
N PRO A 148 -21.47 7.35 18.25
CA PRO A 148 -22.90 7.63 18.24
C PRO A 148 -23.20 9.14 18.21
N GLY A 149 -23.96 9.57 17.21
CA GLY A 149 -24.32 10.99 17.02
C GLY A 149 -23.32 11.81 16.21
N GLU A 150 -22.20 11.22 15.78
CA GLU A 150 -21.23 11.83 14.88
C GLU A 150 -21.21 11.12 13.50
N SER A 151 -20.73 11.83 12.48
CA SER A 151 -20.42 11.24 11.18
C SER A 151 -19.21 10.32 11.27
N ALA A 152 -19.12 9.35 10.36
CA ALA A 152 -17.94 8.49 10.29
C ALA A 152 -16.71 9.32 9.88
N ARG A 153 -15.55 8.99 10.47
CA ARG A 153 -14.30 9.68 10.19
C ARG A 153 -13.13 8.72 10.13
N VAL A 154 -12.15 9.08 9.32
CA VAL A 154 -10.82 8.46 9.37
C VAL A 154 -10.04 9.12 10.50
N LEU A 155 -9.38 8.32 11.33
CA LEU A 155 -8.50 8.83 12.37
C LEU A 155 -7.20 9.33 11.73
N PRO A 156 -6.66 10.47 12.20
CA PRO A 156 -5.46 11.03 11.61
C PRO A 156 -4.26 10.10 11.82
N GLY A 157 -3.48 9.94 10.74
CA GLY A 157 -2.25 9.15 10.72
C GLY A 157 -2.42 7.81 10.01
N MET A 158 -1.36 7.42 9.31
CA MET A 158 -1.15 6.07 8.80
C MET A 158 -0.02 5.45 9.62
N PHE A 159 -0.27 4.27 10.18
CA PHE A 159 0.79 3.51 10.85
C PHE A 159 1.51 2.66 9.81
N VAL A 160 2.84 2.70 9.84
CA VAL A 160 3.70 1.91 8.97
C VAL A 160 4.67 1.14 9.85
N ASP A 161 4.58 -0.19 9.82
CA ASP A 161 5.57 -1.07 10.43
C ASP A 161 6.49 -1.63 9.33
N ARG A 162 7.80 -1.47 9.55
CA ARG A 162 8.86 -1.65 8.55
C ARG A 162 8.60 -0.86 7.26
N GLU A 163 9.06 0.39 7.22
CA GLU A 163 9.09 1.19 5.99
C GLU A 163 9.96 0.49 4.94
N VAL A 164 9.30 -0.28 4.06
CA VAL A 164 9.73 -0.70 2.71
C VAL A 164 11.16 -1.25 2.63
N GLU A 165 11.30 -2.57 2.69
CA GLU A 165 12.53 -3.28 2.31
C GLU A 165 12.65 -3.38 0.76
#